data_AF-A0A1C6T756-F1
#
_entry.id   AF-A0A1C6T756-F1
#
_cell.length_a   1.000
_cell.length_b   1.000
_cell.length_c   1.000
_cell.angle_alpha   90.00
_cell.angle_beta   90.00
_cell.angle_gamma   90.00
#
_symmetry.space_group_name_H-M   'P 1'
#
loop_
_entity.id
_entity.type
_entity.pdbx_description
1 polymer ?
#
loop_
_entity_poly.entity_id
_entity_poly.type
_entity_poly.pdbx_seq_one_letter_code
_entity_poly.pdbx_strand_id
1 'polypeptide(L)'
;MSGTEPGGGGPLRVVSYNIHSQRDDTAALAAVVREAAPDVVIVQEGPRRFRWRQKCAALADSFGLVVAAGGLPSLGNLLLTSLRVRVLATRCQRYPLTPGRHMRGAAYAEGQVRGARFLLAGSHLSTDPAERPAQAAAFKRELAATTLPVIAGADLNEGPDGPAWRTVAAGLTDVAVAADRADRHTYSCANPRRRIDALFVDPRITVVDYDVVDTPQTRRASDHFPVLVDLLLPAAD
;
A
#
# COMPACT_ATOMS: atom_id res chain seq x y z
N MET A 1 34.62 17.26 -16.56
CA MET A 1 34.37 17.23 -15.10
C MET A 1 32.89 16.92 -14.94
N SER A 2 32.56 15.66 -14.65
CA SER A 2 32.50 15.11 -13.28
C SER A 2 31.09 15.28 -12.73
N GLY A 3 30.36 14.17 -12.71
CA GLY A 3 29.01 14.05 -12.18
C GLY A 3 28.53 12.62 -12.35
N THR A 4 29.37 11.64 -11.99
CA THR A 4 28.89 10.29 -11.70
C THR A 4 27.92 10.44 -10.54
N GLU A 5 26.62 10.42 -10.83
CA GLU A 5 25.61 10.38 -9.78
C GLU A 5 25.92 9.17 -8.89
N PRO A 6 25.98 9.36 -7.55
CA PRO A 6 26.20 8.25 -6.65
C PRO A 6 25.12 7.21 -6.92
N GLY A 7 25.54 5.95 -7.12
CA GLY A 7 24.68 4.85 -7.54
C GLY A 7 23.66 4.44 -6.49
N GLY A 8 22.78 5.34 -6.07
CA GLY A 8 21.57 5.03 -5.30
C GLY A 8 20.55 4.30 -6.19
N GLY A 9 19.65 3.55 -5.57
CA GLY A 9 18.53 2.94 -6.29
C GLY A 9 17.63 4.01 -6.90
N GLY A 10 16.76 3.60 -7.83
CA GLY A 10 15.91 4.54 -8.55
C GLY A 10 14.82 5.17 -7.66
N PRO A 11 14.35 6.40 -7.99
CA PRO A 11 13.17 6.97 -7.37
C PRO A 11 11.95 6.10 -7.66
N LEU A 12 11.07 5.97 -6.66
CA LEU A 12 9.84 5.19 -6.73
C LEU A 12 8.70 5.96 -6.08
N ARG A 13 7.64 6.25 -6.84
CA ARG A 13 6.41 6.85 -6.33
C ARG A 13 5.38 5.78 -6.00
N VAL A 14 4.90 5.77 -4.75
CA VAL A 14 3.96 4.77 -4.22
C VAL A 14 2.69 5.45 -3.75
N VAL A 15 1.54 4.88 -4.11
CA VAL A 15 0.24 5.26 -3.55
C VAL A 15 -0.33 4.08 -2.78
N SER A 16 -0.78 4.29 -1.53
CA SER A 16 -1.63 3.32 -0.82
C SER A 16 -3.04 3.87 -0.74
N TYR A 17 -4.05 3.09 -1.14
CA TYR A 17 -5.41 3.58 -1.25
C TYR A 17 -6.46 2.50 -0.98
N ASN A 18 -7.24 2.67 0.10
CA ASN A 18 -8.50 1.97 0.28
C ASN A 18 -9.56 2.61 -0.64
N ILE A 19 -10.02 1.85 -1.64
CA ILE A 19 -10.93 2.34 -2.68
C ILE A 19 -12.40 2.07 -2.37
N HIS A 20 -12.73 1.70 -1.13
CA HIS A 20 -14.09 1.45 -0.65
C HIS A 20 -14.91 0.53 -1.56
N SER A 21 -14.28 -0.51 -2.10
CA SER A 21 -14.91 -1.44 -3.03
C SER A 21 -15.49 -0.79 -4.31
N GLN A 22 -14.98 0.37 -4.72
CA GLN A 22 -15.47 1.17 -5.86
C GLN A 22 -16.97 1.53 -5.73
N ARG A 23 -17.43 1.81 -4.51
CA ARG A 23 -18.82 2.20 -4.24
C ARG A 23 -19.12 3.65 -4.58
N ASP A 24 -18.08 4.48 -4.66
CA ASP A 24 -18.16 5.92 -4.86
C ASP A 24 -17.93 6.30 -6.35
N ASP A 25 -17.37 7.48 -6.62
CA ASP A 25 -17.10 7.94 -7.99
C ASP A 25 -15.84 7.29 -8.56
N THR A 26 -16.04 6.23 -9.35
CA THR A 26 -14.95 5.49 -10.01
C THR A 26 -14.15 6.31 -11.03
N ALA A 27 -14.75 7.33 -11.65
CA ALA A 27 -14.05 8.22 -12.57
C ALA A 27 -13.15 9.19 -11.81
N ALA A 28 -13.65 9.74 -10.70
CA ALA A 28 -12.84 10.53 -9.79
C ALA A 28 -11.66 9.72 -9.23
N LEU A 29 -11.91 8.48 -8.80
CA LEU A 29 -10.88 7.55 -8.34
C LEU A 29 -9.78 7.33 -9.38
N ALA A 30 -10.16 7.01 -10.62
CA ALA A 30 -9.22 6.83 -11.71
C ALA A 30 -8.38 8.08 -11.98
N ALA A 31 -9.02 9.26 -11.99
CA ALA A 31 -8.31 10.51 -12.25
C ALA A 31 -7.39 10.92 -11.09
N VAL A 32 -7.76 10.70 -9.83
CA VAL A 32 -6.90 10.91 -8.65
C VAL A 32 -5.62 10.08 -8.77
N VAL A 33 -5.75 8.79 -9.08
CA VAL A 33 -4.57 7.91 -9.17
C VAL A 33 -3.71 8.27 -10.39
N ARG A 34 -4.32 8.62 -11.52
CA ARG A 34 -3.57 9.06 -12.72
C ARG A 34 -2.82 10.36 -12.51
N GLU A 35 -3.43 11.34 -11.83
CA GLU A 35 -2.80 12.63 -11.52
C GLU A 35 -1.58 12.47 -10.61
N ALA A 36 -1.66 11.55 -9.64
CA ALA A 36 -0.51 11.22 -8.80
C ALA A 36 0.67 10.61 -9.59
N ALA A 37 0.40 10.02 -10.77
CA ALA A 37 1.38 9.33 -11.63
C ALA A 37 2.28 8.32 -10.87
N PRO A 38 1.70 7.35 -10.14
CA PRO A 38 2.47 6.42 -9.34
C PRO A 38 3.19 5.36 -10.17
N ASP A 39 4.33 4.89 -9.66
CA ASP A 39 4.97 3.68 -10.16
C ASP A 39 4.29 2.43 -9.61
N VAL A 40 3.70 2.54 -8.41
CA VAL A 40 3.06 1.45 -7.69
C VAL A 40 1.82 1.94 -6.96
N VAL A 41 0.74 1.17 -6.99
CA VAL A 41 -0.45 1.39 -6.15
C VAL A 41 -0.74 0.14 -5.32
N ILE A 42 -0.84 0.33 -4.01
CA ILE A 42 -1.24 -0.67 -3.02
C ILE A 42 -2.72 -0.41 -2.71
N VAL A 43 -3.60 -1.21 -3.31
CA VAL A 43 -5.05 -1.05 -3.20
C VAL A 43 -5.59 -1.94 -2.08
N GLN A 44 -6.38 -1.35 -1.18
CA GLN A 44 -7.25 -2.07 -0.25
C GLN A 44 -8.70 -2.04 -0.75
N GLU A 45 -9.48 -3.05 -0.38
CA GLU A 45 -10.87 -3.24 -0.84
C GLU A 45 -11.06 -3.34 -2.37
N GLY A 46 -10.05 -3.82 -3.08
CA GLY A 46 -10.16 -4.16 -4.50
C GLY A 46 -11.11 -5.33 -4.80
N PRO A 47 -11.36 -5.60 -6.10
CA PRO A 47 -12.25 -6.67 -6.53
C PRO A 47 -11.83 -8.06 -6.01
N ARG A 48 -12.74 -8.72 -5.31
CA ARG A 48 -12.50 -10.05 -4.67
C ARG A 48 -13.67 -11.03 -4.83
N ARG A 49 -14.54 -10.83 -5.82
CA ARG A 49 -15.74 -11.66 -6.05
C ARG A 49 -15.84 -12.06 -7.53
N PHE A 50 -17.02 -12.45 -8.00
CA PHE A 50 -17.27 -12.84 -9.39
C PHE A 50 -16.57 -11.91 -10.40
N ARG A 51 -15.87 -12.52 -11.36
CA ARG A 51 -15.02 -11.84 -12.37
C ARG A 51 -13.92 -10.94 -11.79
N TRP A 52 -13.40 -11.25 -10.60
CA TRP A 52 -12.36 -10.44 -9.96
C TRP A 52 -11.16 -10.20 -10.86
N ARG A 53 -10.71 -11.19 -11.66
CA ARG A 53 -9.59 -11.01 -12.59
C ARG A 53 -9.85 -9.90 -13.60
N GLN A 54 -11.00 -9.96 -14.29
CA GLN A 54 -11.38 -8.92 -15.26
C GLN A 54 -11.58 -7.57 -14.59
N LYS A 55 -12.18 -7.53 -13.40
CA LYS A 55 -12.39 -6.28 -12.65
C LYS A 55 -11.08 -5.67 -12.13
N CYS A 56 -10.14 -6.49 -11.68
CA CYS A 56 -8.79 -6.04 -11.31
C CYS A 56 -8.04 -5.50 -12.52
N ALA A 57 -8.13 -6.17 -13.67
CA ALA A 57 -7.52 -5.70 -14.91
C ALA A 57 -8.13 -4.36 -15.38
N ALA A 58 -9.46 -4.23 -15.36
CA ALA A 58 -10.14 -2.99 -15.70
C ALA A 58 -9.81 -1.84 -14.73
N LEU A 59 -9.69 -2.14 -13.43
CA LEU A 59 -9.24 -1.15 -12.45
C LEU A 59 -7.80 -0.70 -12.73
N ALA A 60 -6.88 -1.65 -12.98
CA ALA A 60 -5.50 -1.33 -13.30
C ALA A 60 -5.39 -0.47 -14.57
N ASP A 61 -6.10 -0.84 -15.63
CA ASP A 61 -6.19 -0.07 -16.88
C ASP A 61 -6.77 1.34 -16.64
N SER A 62 -7.79 1.46 -15.78
CA SER A 62 -8.33 2.76 -15.37
C SER A 62 -7.32 3.62 -14.61
N PHE A 63 -6.21 3.07 -14.12
CA PHE A 63 -5.13 3.82 -13.50
C PHE A 63 -3.92 3.99 -14.43
N GLY A 64 -3.93 3.37 -15.62
CA GLY A 64 -2.76 3.31 -16.50
C GLY A 64 -1.67 2.36 -15.99
N LEU A 65 -2.05 1.34 -15.21
CA LEU A 65 -1.16 0.40 -14.55
C LEU A 65 -1.50 -1.04 -14.95
N VAL A 66 -0.66 -1.99 -14.52
CA VAL A 66 -0.89 -3.43 -14.69
C VAL A 66 -0.99 -4.11 -13.33
N VAL A 67 -1.68 -5.25 -13.29
CA VAL A 67 -1.81 -6.07 -12.07
C VAL A 67 -0.50 -6.82 -11.82
N ALA A 68 0.12 -6.57 -10.67
CA ALA A 68 1.27 -7.36 -10.20
C ALA A 68 0.81 -8.57 -9.37
N ALA A 69 0.00 -8.36 -8.34
CA ALA A 69 -0.46 -9.45 -7.45
C ALA A 69 -1.78 -9.12 -6.75
N GLY A 70 -2.47 -10.12 -6.23
CA GLY A 70 -3.61 -9.94 -5.32
C GLY A 70 -4.98 -10.24 -5.93
N GLY A 71 -6.01 -9.50 -5.51
CA GLY A 71 -7.41 -9.76 -5.85
C GLY A 71 -8.10 -10.74 -4.89
N LEU A 72 -8.80 -11.75 -5.42
CA LEU A 72 -9.49 -12.76 -4.58
C LEU A 72 -8.55 -13.54 -3.64
N PRO A 73 -7.34 -14.00 -4.05
CA PRO A 73 -6.45 -14.78 -3.19
C PRO A 73 -6.04 -14.05 -1.90
N SER A 74 -5.87 -12.74 -1.97
CA SER A 74 -5.51 -11.81 -0.88
C SER A 74 -6.71 -11.03 -0.32
N LEU A 75 -7.93 -11.43 -0.68
CA LEU A 75 -9.19 -10.91 -0.14
C LEU A 75 -9.41 -9.41 -0.38
N GLY A 76 -9.03 -8.95 -1.56
CA GLY A 76 -9.25 -7.59 -2.06
C GLY A 76 -8.01 -6.70 -1.99
N ASN A 77 -6.91 -7.15 -1.39
CA ASN A 77 -5.64 -6.43 -1.50
C ASN A 77 -5.07 -6.63 -2.90
N LEU A 78 -4.68 -5.56 -3.58
CA LEU A 78 -4.23 -5.62 -4.98
C LEU A 78 -3.01 -4.72 -5.13
N LEU A 79 -1.96 -5.26 -5.75
CA LEU A 79 -0.73 -4.54 -6.07
C LEU A 79 -0.75 -4.24 -7.56
N LEU A 80 -0.69 -2.97 -7.90
CA LEU A 80 -0.64 -2.47 -9.26
C LEU A 80 0.69 -1.78 -9.50
N THR A 81 1.25 -1.91 -10.70
CA THR A 81 2.53 -1.30 -11.03
C THR A 81 2.52 -0.70 -12.42
N SER A 82 3.35 0.31 -12.65
CA SER A 82 3.69 0.77 -13.99
C SER A 82 4.68 -0.22 -14.63
N LEU A 83 4.88 -0.12 -15.95
CA LEU A 83 5.74 -1.04 -16.70
C LEU A 83 7.24 -0.91 -16.37
N ARG A 84 7.66 0.14 -15.66
CA ARG A 84 9.06 0.28 -15.24
C ARG A 84 9.42 -0.68 -14.09
N VAL A 85 8.42 -1.17 -13.35
CA VAL A 85 8.62 -2.08 -12.22
C VAL A 85 8.58 -3.49 -12.75
N ARG A 86 9.74 -4.16 -12.76
CA ARG A 86 9.81 -5.57 -13.11
C ARG A 86 9.36 -6.41 -11.92
N VAL A 87 8.28 -7.16 -12.07
CA VAL A 87 7.79 -8.11 -11.07
C VAL A 87 8.52 -9.44 -11.22
N LEU A 88 9.21 -9.88 -10.17
CA LEU A 88 10.06 -11.07 -10.17
C LEU A 88 9.36 -12.29 -9.55
N ALA A 89 8.57 -12.06 -8.51
CA ALA A 89 7.83 -13.10 -7.79
C ALA A 89 6.60 -12.49 -7.14
N THR A 90 5.55 -13.30 -6.93
CA THR A 90 4.30 -12.85 -6.30
C THR A 90 3.75 -13.92 -5.40
N ARG A 91 3.12 -13.53 -4.29
CA ARG A 91 2.34 -14.44 -3.45
C ARG A 91 1.19 -13.72 -2.75
N CYS A 92 0.27 -14.49 -2.20
CA CYS A 92 -0.83 -13.99 -1.39
C CYS A 92 -0.93 -14.81 -0.10
N GLN A 93 -1.40 -14.17 0.96
CA GLN A 93 -1.63 -14.78 2.25
C GLN A 93 -3.06 -14.53 2.69
N ARG A 94 -3.68 -15.53 3.31
CA ARG A 94 -4.93 -15.38 4.06
C ARG A 94 -4.62 -15.48 5.54
N TYR A 95 -5.24 -14.62 6.33
CA TYR A 95 -5.12 -14.69 7.78
C TYR A 95 -6.08 -15.74 8.36
N PRO A 96 -5.81 -16.23 9.57
CA PRO A 96 -6.73 -17.16 10.25
C PRO A 96 -8.15 -16.60 10.29
N LEU A 97 -9.13 -17.46 10.01
CA LEU A 97 -10.54 -17.11 10.09
C LEU A 97 -11.00 -17.24 11.54
N THR A 98 -11.46 -16.14 12.13
CA THR A 98 -12.31 -16.21 13.32
C THR A 98 -13.73 -16.57 12.88
N PRO A 99 -14.35 -17.64 13.41
CA PRO A 99 -15.71 -18.00 13.05
C PRO A 99 -16.69 -16.82 13.18
N GLY A 100 -17.51 -16.60 12.14
CA GLY A 100 -18.47 -15.48 12.09
C GLY A 100 -17.89 -14.13 11.66
N ARG A 101 -16.59 -14.04 11.37
CA ARG A 101 -15.92 -12.81 10.93
C ARG A 101 -15.54 -12.82 9.45
N HIS A 102 -15.20 -11.65 8.93
CA HIS A 102 -14.74 -11.50 7.55
C HIS A 102 -13.28 -11.92 7.41
N MET A 103 -12.99 -12.81 6.45
CA MET A 103 -11.61 -13.14 6.13
C MET A 103 -10.84 -11.90 5.65
N ARG A 104 -9.60 -11.78 6.09
CA ARG A 104 -8.61 -10.78 5.65
C ARG A 104 -7.33 -11.47 5.16
N GLY A 105 -6.50 -10.75 4.43
CA GLY A 105 -5.28 -11.29 3.84
C GLY A 105 -4.32 -10.20 3.39
N ALA A 106 -3.26 -10.61 2.70
CA ALA A 106 -2.26 -9.73 2.14
C ALA A 106 -1.80 -10.19 0.76
N ALA A 107 -1.30 -9.24 -0.04
CA ALA A 107 -0.64 -9.48 -1.31
C ALA A 107 0.82 -9.04 -1.21
N TYR A 108 1.69 -9.74 -1.92
CA TYR A 108 3.12 -9.48 -1.94
C TYR A 108 3.68 -9.62 -3.36
N ALA A 109 4.58 -8.73 -3.73
CA ALA A 109 5.32 -8.79 -5.00
C ALA A 109 6.78 -8.40 -4.78
N GLU A 110 7.71 -9.20 -5.28
CA GLU A 110 9.11 -8.79 -5.41
C GLU A 110 9.22 -7.93 -6.67
N GLY A 111 9.58 -6.66 -6.48
CA GLY A 111 9.77 -5.69 -7.55
C GLY A 111 11.24 -5.40 -7.79
N GLN A 112 11.55 -4.91 -8.99
CA GLN A 112 12.85 -4.36 -9.33
C GLN A 112 12.70 -3.11 -10.19
N VAL A 113 13.42 -2.05 -9.83
CA VAL A 113 13.55 -0.81 -10.61
C VAL A 113 15.02 -0.41 -10.66
N ARG A 114 15.58 -0.24 -11.87
CA ARG A 114 16.99 0.14 -12.08
C ARG A 114 17.97 -0.73 -11.28
N GLY A 115 17.74 -2.05 -11.26
CA GLY A 115 18.57 -3.01 -10.51
C GLY A 115 18.17 -3.18 -9.03
N ALA A 116 17.70 -2.12 -8.37
CA ALA A 116 17.27 -2.16 -6.97
C ALA A 116 16.05 -3.06 -6.79
N ARG A 117 16.18 -4.10 -5.95
CA ARG A 117 15.11 -5.06 -5.63
C ARG A 117 14.42 -4.68 -4.32
N PHE A 118 13.12 -4.92 -4.23
CA PHE A 118 12.33 -4.65 -3.03
C PHE A 118 11.15 -5.62 -2.92
N LEU A 119 10.62 -5.78 -1.70
CA LEU A 119 9.35 -6.44 -1.45
C LEU A 119 8.26 -5.39 -1.29
N LEU A 120 7.27 -5.41 -2.18
CA LEU A 120 6.03 -4.66 -2.06
C LEU A 120 4.97 -5.51 -1.34
N ALA A 121 4.30 -4.94 -0.35
CA ALA A 121 3.28 -5.63 0.43
C ALA A 121 2.03 -4.76 0.67
N GLY A 122 0.86 -5.38 0.56
CA GLY A 122 -0.44 -4.73 0.76
C GLY A 122 -1.36 -5.53 1.67
N SER A 123 -1.93 -4.89 2.68
CA SER A 123 -2.89 -5.55 3.60
C SER A 123 -4.04 -4.62 4.02
N HIS A 124 -5.13 -5.24 4.46
CA HIS A 124 -6.26 -4.56 5.10
C HIS A 124 -6.69 -5.44 6.27
N LEU A 125 -6.47 -4.95 7.50
CA LEU A 125 -6.77 -5.69 8.72
C LEU A 125 -8.27 -5.63 9.07
N SER A 126 -8.69 -6.44 10.03
CA SER A 126 -10.08 -6.48 10.48
C SER A 126 -10.48 -5.18 11.17
N THR A 127 -11.74 -4.81 11.04
CA THR A 127 -12.36 -3.77 11.88
C THR A 127 -12.54 -4.27 13.32
N ASP A 128 -12.55 -5.59 13.54
CA ASP A 128 -12.64 -6.20 14.88
C ASP A 128 -11.30 -6.10 15.63
N PRO A 129 -11.22 -5.37 16.75
CA PRO A 129 -10.00 -5.26 17.55
C PRO A 129 -9.47 -6.60 18.06
N ALA A 130 -10.31 -7.61 18.24
CA ALA A 130 -9.89 -8.93 18.72
C ALA A 130 -9.10 -9.72 17.65
N GLU A 131 -9.35 -9.46 16.37
CA GLU A 131 -8.66 -10.14 15.26
C GLU A 131 -7.35 -9.46 14.88
N ARG A 132 -7.29 -8.13 15.00
CA ARG A 132 -6.17 -7.31 14.50
C ARG A 132 -4.79 -7.78 14.99
N PRO A 133 -4.56 -8.13 16.28
CA PRO A 133 -3.24 -8.56 16.73
C PRO A 133 -2.71 -9.79 16.00
N ALA A 134 -3.55 -10.82 15.80
CA ALA A 134 -3.15 -12.04 15.11
C ALA A 134 -2.87 -11.78 13.62
N GLN A 135 -3.67 -10.92 12.98
CA GLN A 135 -3.48 -10.55 11.58
C GLN A 135 -2.22 -9.69 11.38
N ALA A 136 -1.96 -8.71 12.26
CA ALA A 136 -0.76 -7.91 12.26
C ALA A 136 0.50 -8.75 12.49
N ALA A 137 0.48 -9.70 13.42
CA ALA A 137 1.58 -10.63 13.63
C ALA A 137 1.85 -11.50 12.38
N ALA A 138 0.79 -12.00 11.74
CA ALA A 138 0.92 -12.79 10.50
C ALA A 138 1.50 -11.97 9.34
N PHE A 139 1.07 -10.71 9.19
CA PHE A 139 1.64 -9.78 8.21
C PHE A 139 3.10 -9.47 8.53
N LYS A 140 3.40 -9.09 9.77
CA LYS A 140 4.74 -8.73 10.20
C LYS A 140 5.74 -9.86 9.99
N ARG A 141 5.35 -11.11 10.27
CA ARG A 141 6.20 -12.28 10.04
C ARG A 141 6.65 -12.39 8.58
N GLU A 142 5.75 -12.14 7.63
CA GLU A 142 6.09 -12.17 6.19
C GLU A 142 7.00 -11.00 5.80
N LEU A 143 6.78 -9.81 6.37
CA LEU A 143 7.66 -8.65 6.13
C LEU A 143 9.07 -8.87 6.69
N ALA A 144 9.19 -9.56 7.82
CA ALA A 144 10.48 -9.84 8.46
C ALA A 144 11.20 -11.07 7.87
N ALA A 145 10.52 -11.92 7.10
CA ALA A 145 11.10 -13.13 6.52
C ALA A 145 11.95 -12.88 5.26
N THR A 146 11.87 -11.69 4.67
CA THR A 146 12.66 -11.31 3.50
C THR A 146 13.93 -10.56 3.88
N THR A 147 14.97 -10.69 3.07
CA THR A 147 16.17 -9.84 3.14
C THR A 147 16.05 -8.58 2.27
N LEU A 148 15.05 -8.52 1.39
CA LEU A 148 14.82 -7.37 0.50
C LEU A 148 14.31 -6.17 1.30
N PRO A 149 14.66 -4.93 0.90
CA PRO A 149 13.99 -3.72 1.40
C PRO A 149 12.48 -3.81 1.21
N VAL A 150 11.72 -3.55 2.26
CA VAL A 150 10.25 -3.67 2.30
C VAL A 150 9.58 -2.32 2.07
N ILE A 151 8.51 -2.32 1.28
CA ILE A 151 7.52 -1.24 1.17
C ILE A 151 6.15 -1.84 1.47
N ALA A 152 5.54 -1.47 2.59
CA ALA A 152 4.30 -2.05 3.08
C ALA A 152 3.21 -0.99 3.28
N GLY A 153 2.16 -1.02 2.47
CA GLY A 153 0.97 -0.18 2.61
C GLY A 153 -0.19 -0.96 3.22
N ALA A 154 -0.85 -0.42 4.23
CA ALA A 154 -1.96 -1.10 4.86
C ALA A 154 -3.02 -0.17 5.46
N ASP A 155 -4.29 -0.54 5.31
CA ASP A 155 -5.35 -0.06 6.20
C ASP A 155 -5.37 -0.95 7.44
N LEU A 156 -4.91 -0.40 8.56
CA LEU A 156 -4.82 -1.13 9.82
C LEU A 156 -6.10 -1.07 10.64
N ASN A 157 -7.09 -0.25 10.25
CA ASN A 157 -8.31 0.04 11.02
C ASN A 157 -8.07 0.58 12.45
N GLU A 158 -6.85 0.95 12.79
CA GLU A 158 -6.45 1.54 14.06
C GLU A 158 -5.34 2.56 13.86
N GLY A 159 -5.17 3.46 14.85
CA GLY A 159 -4.18 4.52 14.78
C GLY A 159 -2.80 4.12 15.30
N PRO A 160 -1.82 5.06 15.27
CA PRO A 160 -0.43 4.81 15.64
C PRO A 160 -0.21 4.26 17.06
N ASP A 161 -1.09 4.62 17.99
CA ASP A 161 -1.06 4.14 19.38
C ASP A 161 -1.67 2.73 19.55
N GLY A 162 -2.11 2.12 18.46
CA GLY A 162 -2.70 0.78 18.43
C GLY A 162 -1.65 -0.35 18.47
N PRO A 163 -1.99 -1.51 19.07
CA PRO A 163 -1.08 -2.64 19.18
C PRO A 163 -0.73 -3.30 17.83
N ALA A 164 -1.67 -3.36 16.89
CA ALA A 164 -1.47 -3.89 15.56
C ALA A 164 -0.56 -2.95 14.73
N TRP A 165 -0.74 -1.63 14.85
CA TRP A 165 0.15 -0.62 14.25
C TRP A 165 1.57 -0.80 14.74
N ARG A 166 1.79 -0.80 16.06
CA ARG A 166 3.12 -1.02 16.65
C ARG A 166 3.75 -2.32 16.20
N THR A 167 2.95 -3.38 16.08
CA THR A 167 3.42 -4.71 15.63
C THR A 167 3.92 -4.67 14.20
N VAL A 168 3.16 -4.07 13.27
CA VAL A 168 3.55 -3.97 11.86
C VAL A 168 4.76 -3.04 11.71
N ALA A 169 4.73 -1.89 12.41
CA ALA A 169 5.77 -0.86 12.35
C ALA A 169 7.12 -1.29 12.96
N ALA A 170 7.16 -2.28 13.84
CA ALA A 170 8.38 -2.65 14.57
C ALA A 170 9.58 -2.93 13.64
N GLY A 171 10.63 -2.12 13.68
CA GLY A 171 11.80 -2.26 12.80
C GLY A 171 11.60 -1.78 11.36
N LEU A 172 10.50 -1.07 11.09
CA LEU A 172 10.26 -0.31 9.87
C LEU A 172 10.10 1.18 10.21
N THR A 173 10.29 2.03 9.21
CA THR A 173 10.07 3.47 9.27
C THR A 173 8.62 3.78 8.90
N ASP A 174 7.88 4.43 9.80
CA ASP A 174 6.59 5.07 9.48
C ASP A 174 6.87 6.32 8.64
N VAL A 175 6.46 6.29 7.37
CA VAL A 175 6.79 7.32 6.40
C VAL A 175 6.21 8.68 6.78
N ALA A 176 5.01 8.71 7.38
CA ALA A 176 4.41 9.97 7.81
C ALA A 176 5.21 10.63 8.94
N VAL A 177 5.78 9.83 9.84
CA VAL A 177 6.65 10.32 10.93
C VAL A 177 7.99 10.80 10.37
N ALA A 178 8.59 10.03 9.46
CA ALA A 178 9.87 10.40 8.84
C ALA A 178 9.78 11.70 8.04
N ALA A 179 8.61 12.02 7.47
CA ALA A 179 8.34 13.24 6.72
C ALA A 179 7.77 14.39 7.58
N ASP A 180 7.69 14.23 8.91
CA ASP A 180 7.09 15.20 9.85
C ASP A 180 5.65 15.62 9.49
N ARG A 181 4.83 14.64 9.08
CA ARG A 181 3.43 14.81 8.64
C ARG A 181 2.48 13.77 9.24
N ALA A 182 2.83 13.25 10.42
CA ALA A 182 2.06 12.23 11.12
C ALA A 182 0.70 12.74 11.67
N ASP A 183 0.51 14.06 11.68
CA ASP A 183 -0.74 14.76 12.03
C ASP A 183 -1.82 14.63 10.94
N ARG A 184 -1.45 14.28 9.70
CA ARG A 184 -2.39 14.13 8.58
C ARG A 184 -3.33 12.93 8.77
N HIS A 185 -4.63 13.18 8.67
CA HIS A 185 -5.66 12.16 8.80
C HIS A 185 -6.02 11.54 7.45
N THR A 186 -6.11 10.22 7.41
CA THR A 186 -6.44 9.44 6.19
C THR A 186 -7.92 9.05 6.14
N TYR A 187 -8.64 9.13 7.28
CA TYR A 187 -10.03 8.71 7.39
C TYR A 187 -10.85 9.57 8.40
N SER A 188 -12.14 9.83 8.17
CA SER A 188 -12.85 9.65 6.90
C SER A 188 -12.76 10.92 6.06
N CYS A 189 -12.89 10.82 4.73
CA CYS A 189 -12.90 12.00 3.85
C CYS A 189 -14.01 13.00 4.18
N ALA A 190 -15.12 12.57 4.78
CA ALA A 190 -16.21 13.47 5.18
C ALA A 190 -15.86 14.29 6.45
N ASN A 191 -15.08 13.71 7.37
CA ASN A 191 -14.73 14.31 8.65
C ASN A 191 -13.39 13.75 9.14
N PRO A 192 -12.27 14.28 8.61
CA PRO A 192 -10.95 13.68 8.80
C PRO A 192 -10.52 13.79 10.27
N ARG A 193 -10.30 12.64 10.93
CA ARG A 193 -9.95 12.59 12.36
C ARG A 193 -8.98 11.46 12.74
N ARG A 194 -8.73 10.53 11.83
CA ARG A 194 -7.96 9.31 12.11
C ARG A 194 -6.94 9.09 11.01
N ARG A 195 -5.75 8.64 11.40
CA ARG A 195 -4.74 8.07 10.52
C ARG A 195 -4.76 6.56 10.73
N ILE A 196 -5.40 5.82 9.83
CA ILE A 196 -5.52 4.36 9.90
C ILE A 196 -4.88 3.66 8.70
N ASP A 197 -4.61 4.42 7.64
CA ASP A 197 -3.85 3.98 6.49
C ASP A 197 -2.38 4.34 6.74
N ALA A 198 -1.53 3.32 6.66
CA ALA A 198 -0.11 3.43 6.92
C ALA A 198 0.69 3.04 5.69
N LEU A 199 1.82 3.70 5.49
CA LEU A 199 2.90 3.22 4.63
C LEU A 199 4.17 3.11 5.48
N PHE A 200 4.69 1.89 5.58
CA PHE A 200 5.93 1.58 6.29
C PHE A 200 6.99 1.17 5.29
N VAL A 201 8.22 1.62 5.50
CA VAL A 201 9.36 1.24 4.66
C VAL A 201 10.51 0.70 5.49
N ASP A 202 11.34 -0.14 4.88
CA ASP A 202 12.61 -0.55 5.45
C ASP A 202 13.53 0.67 5.68
N PRO A 203 14.29 0.75 6.79
CA PRO A 203 15.20 1.87 7.06
C PRO A 203 16.27 2.13 5.98
N ARG A 204 16.54 1.14 5.10
CA ARG A 204 17.42 1.30 3.93
C ARG A 204 16.81 2.17 2.82
N ILE A 205 15.50 2.42 2.85
CA ILE A 205 14.78 3.25 1.87
C ILE A 205 14.67 4.67 2.41
N THR A 206 15.09 5.65 1.62
CA THR A 206 14.93 7.06 1.98
C THR A 206 13.53 7.54 1.63
N VAL A 207 12.86 8.18 2.59
CA VAL A 207 11.61 8.89 2.38
C VAL A 207 11.93 10.29 1.86
N VAL A 208 11.47 10.61 0.65
CA VAL A 208 11.70 11.91 0.00
C VAL A 208 10.53 12.86 0.29
N ASP A 209 9.30 12.38 0.13
CA ASP A 209 8.10 13.16 0.45
C ASP A 209 6.95 12.23 0.85
N TYR A 210 5.98 12.80 1.56
CA TYR A 210 4.76 12.15 2.00
C TYR A 210 3.61 13.15 1.96
N ASP A 211 2.48 12.74 1.41
CA ASP A 211 1.26 13.50 1.51
C ASP A 211 0.01 12.63 1.65
N VAL A 212 -1.02 13.21 2.25
CA VAL A 212 -2.37 12.67 2.24
C VAL A 212 -3.17 13.57 1.30
N VAL A 213 -3.51 13.05 0.12
CA VAL A 213 -4.08 13.89 -0.95
C VAL A 213 -5.54 14.22 -0.63
N ASP A 214 -5.75 15.39 -0.04
CA ASP A 214 -7.07 15.90 0.33
C ASP A 214 -7.53 16.98 -0.66
N THR A 215 -8.35 16.57 -1.62
CA THR A 215 -8.93 17.44 -2.64
C THR A 215 -10.44 17.17 -2.76
N PRO A 216 -11.23 18.09 -3.35
CA PRO A 216 -12.64 17.84 -3.63
C PRO A 216 -12.88 16.59 -4.48
N GLN A 217 -11.88 16.18 -5.26
CA GLN A 217 -11.96 14.99 -6.10
C GLN A 217 -11.67 13.71 -5.30
N THR A 218 -10.67 13.71 -4.41
CA THR A 218 -10.39 12.54 -3.55
C THR A 218 -11.55 12.24 -2.62
N ARG A 219 -12.24 13.28 -2.12
CA ARG A 219 -13.47 13.13 -1.31
C ARG A 219 -14.66 12.52 -2.04
N ARG A 220 -14.67 12.51 -3.38
CA ARG A 220 -15.67 11.79 -4.18
C ARG A 220 -15.23 10.36 -4.54
N ALA A 221 -13.93 10.11 -4.54
CA ALA A 221 -13.32 8.88 -5.03
C ALA A 221 -13.40 7.71 -4.03
N SER A 222 -13.38 8.00 -2.73
CA SER A 222 -13.44 7.02 -1.64
C SER A 222 -13.79 7.74 -0.33
N ASP A 223 -14.09 6.98 0.72
CA ASP A 223 -14.19 7.46 2.09
C ASP A 223 -12.82 7.55 2.81
N HIS A 224 -11.75 7.06 2.19
CA HIS A 224 -10.36 7.26 2.59
C HIS A 224 -9.63 8.24 1.66
N PHE A 225 -8.62 8.93 2.18
CA PHE A 225 -7.68 9.67 1.35
C PHE A 225 -6.53 8.76 0.89
N PRO A 226 -6.05 8.89 -0.35
CA PRO A 226 -4.86 8.17 -0.78
C PRO A 226 -3.63 8.75 -0.07
N VAL A 227 -2.74 7.85 0.37
CA VAL A 227 -1.41 8.18 0.87
C VAL A 227 -0.45 8.14 -0.30
N LEU A 228 0.19 9.27 -0.61
CA LEU A 228 1.17 9.43 -1.68
C LEU A 228 2.57 9.57 -1.07
N VAL A 229 3.52 8.79 -1.56
CA VAL A 229 4.89 8.77 -1.04
C VAL A 229 5.89 8.73 -2.17
N ASP A 230 6.90 9.59 -2.08
CA ASP A 230 8.08 9.53 -2.91
C ASP A 230 9.25 8.91 -2.14
N LEU A 231 9.85 7.87 -2.72
CA LEU A 231 10.91 7.08 -2.12
C LEU A 231 12.15 7.09 -3.00
N LEU A 232 13.32 6.97 -2.36
CA LEU A 232 14.56 6.60 -3.02
C LEU A 232 14.98 5.21 -2.55
N LEU A 233 15.04 4.26 -3.48
CA LEU A 233 15.46 2.89 -3.19
C LEU A 233 16.97 2.84 -2.90
N PRO A 234 17.46 1.89 -2.09
CA PRO A 234 18.89 1.65 -1.97
C PRO A 234 19.48 1.16 -3.29
N ALA A 235 20.77 1.40 -3.47
CA ALA A 235 21.56 0.87 -4.59
C ALA A 235 21.36 -0.64 -4.77
N ALA A 236 21.50 -1.14 -5.99
CA ALA A 236 21.81 -2.55 -6.16
C ALA A 236 23.28 -2.76 -5.73
N ASP A 237 23.52 -3.78 -4.90
CA ASP A 237 24.87 -4.30 -4.66
C ASP A 237 25.45 -4.92 -5.96
#